data_AF-A0A7Y2E544-F1
#
_entry.id   AF-A0A7Y2E544-F1
#
_cell.length_a   1.000
_cell.length_b   1.000
_cell.length_c   1.000
_cell.angle_alpha   90.00
_cell.angle_beta   90.00
_cell.angle_gamma   90.00
#
_symmetry.space_group_name_H-M   'P 1'
#
loop_
_entity.id
_entity.type
_entity.pdbx_description
1 polymer ?
#
loop_
_entity_poly.entity_id
_entity_poly.type
_entity_poly.pdbx_seq_one_letter_code
_entity_poly.pdbx_strand_id
1 'polypeptide(L)'
;LRAFPNPTHSNTEIRVNIPRPASKAGVLGNANQGEFKGQIEVFDVRGRRVRTIFDDTLNYGTSQFRWDGRDESGRDVGTGIFFLRASIENQAPITTKLTRIK
;
A
#
# COMPACT_ATOMS: atom_id res chain seq x y z
N LEU A 1 3.12 2.02 9.92
CA LEU A 1 3.70 1.39 8.71
C LEU A 1 5.21 1.44 8.82
N ARG A 2 5.94 0.34 8.65
CA ARG A 2 7.41 0.37 8.55
C ARG A 2 7.80 -0.34 7.26
N ALA A 3 8.31 0.40 6.27
CA ALA A 3 8.89 -0.17 5.07
C ALA A 3 10.27 -0.72 5.43
N PHE A 4 10.42 -2.03 5.42
CA PHE A 4 11.68 -2.74 5.69
C PHE A 4 11.82 -3.89 4.67
N PRO A 5 13.02 -4.17 4.11
CA PRO A 5 14.19 -3.30 4.00
C PRO A 5 14.17 -2.53 2.67
N ASN A 6 14.46 -1.23 2.73
CA ASN A 6 15.08 -0.53 1.59
C ASN A 6 16.57 -0.43 1.94
N PRO A 7 17.36 -1.45 1.57
CA PRO A 7 18.35 -1.26 0.51
C PRO A 7 18.60 -2.52 -0.37
N THR A 8 18.84 -2.29 -1.67
CA THR A 8 19.66 -3.11 -2.63
C THR A 8 19.13 -4.31 -3.43
N HIS A 9 17.83 -4.62 -3.52
CA HIS A 9 17.36 -5.53 -4.59
C HIS A 9 16.13 -4.98 -5.33
N SER A 10 16.01 -5.31 -6.62
CA SER A 10 15.13 -4.78 -7.68
C SER A 10 13.62 -4.82 -7.44
N ASN A 11 13.19 -5.12 -6.22
CA ASN A 11 11.81 -5.38 -5.86
C ASN A 11 11.49 -4.80 -4.48
N THR A 12 10.54 -3.85 -4.41
CA THR A 12 10.15 -3.21 -3.15
C THR A 12 8.97 -3.95 -2.54
N GLU A 13 9.18 -4.58 -1.39
CA GLU A 13 8.12 -5.19 -0.59
C GLU A 13 7.46 -4.11 0.28
N ILE A 14 6.16 -3.90 0.07
CA ILE A 14 5.33 -2.93 0.77
C ILE A 14 4.48 -3.69 1.77
N ARG A 15 4.80 -3.55 3.06
CA ARG A 15 3.95 -4.10 4.12
C ARG A 15 2.95 -3.06 4.57
N VAL A 16 1.67 -3.31 4.28
CA VAL A 16 0.57 -2.49 4.78
C VAL A 16 0.00 -3.19 6.01
N ASN A 17 0.21 -2.59 7.18
CA ASN A 17 -0.50 -3.00 8.39
C ASN A 17 -1.82 -2.23 8.43
N ILE A 18 -2.93 -2.94 8.25
CA ILE A 18 -4.28 -2.38 8.32
C ILE A 18 -4.72 -2.50 9.78
N PRO A 19 -4.73 -1.42 10.57
CA PRO A 19 -5.16 -1.50 11.95
C PRO A 19 -6.64 -1.88 11.99
N ARG A 20 -7.00 -2.83 12.86
CA ARG A 20 -8.39 -3.05 13.21
C ARG A 20 -8.92 -1.72 13.78
N PRO A 21 -9.99 -1.12 13.22
CA PRO A 21 -10.60 0.05 13.83
C PRO A 21 -10.97 -0.33 15.26
N ALA A 22 -10.70 0.56 16.20
CA ALA A 22 -11.12 0.39 17.57
C ALA A 22 -12.66 0.40 17.57
N SER A 23 -13.27 -0.77 17.36
CA SER A 23 -14.68 -0.97 17.61
C SER A 23 -14.90 -0.55 19.06
N LYS A 24 -15.83 0.39 19.29
CA LYS A 24 -16.39 0.62 20.63
C LYS A 24 -16.60 -0.75 21.27
N ALA A 25 -16.04 -0.91 22.47
CA ALA A 25 -15.97 -2.16 23.21
C ALA A 25 -17.27 -2.99 23.10
N GLY A 26 -17.14 -4.28 22.74
CA GLY A 26 -18.18 -5.25 23.11
C GLY A 26 -18.89 -6.04 22.02
N VAL A 27 -18.27 -6.35 20.87
CA VAL A 27 -18.81 -7.44 20.01
C VAL A 27 -17.69 -8.40 19.64
N LEU A 28 -17.58 -9.49 20.40
CA LEU A 28 -16.86 -10.71 20.03
C LEU A 28 -17.67 -11.50 18.98
N GLY A 29 -18.02 -10.84 17.88
CA GLY A 29 -18.60 -11.46 16.70
C GLY A 29 -17.51 -11.59 15.65
N ASN A 30 -17.27 -12.82 15.17
CA ASN A 30 -16.31 -13.24 14.14
C ASN A 30 -15.41 -12.11 13.59
N ALA A 31 -14.38 -11.75 14.36
CA ALA A 31 -13.59 -10.52 14.18
C ALA A 31 -12.65 -10.52 12.95
N ASN A 32 -12.91 -11.42 12.00
CA ASN A 32 -12.19 -11.65 10.74
C ASN A 32 -13.05 -11.36 9.50
N GLN A 33 -14.30 -10.90 9.65
CA GLN A 33 -15.24 -10.70 8.54
C GLN A 33 -15.62 -9.23 8.35
N GLY A 34 -14.62 -8.37 8.15
CA GLY A 34 -14.85 -7.04 7.61
C GLY A 34 -14.12 -6.95 6.27
N GLU A 35 -14.89 -6.98 5.20
CA GLU A 35 -14.45 -6.70 3.84
C GLU A 35 -14.49 -5.18 3.62
N PHE A 36 -13.34 -4.54 3.35
CA PHE A 36 -13.26 -3.10 3.07
C PHE A 36 -12.72 -2.87 1.68
N LYS A 37 -13.29 -1.90 0.96
CA LYS A 37 -12.65 -1.44 -0.27
C LYS A 37 -11.31 -0.79 0.05
N GLY A 38 -10.27 -1.32 -0.58
CA GLY A 38 -8.89 -0.88 -0.42
C GLY A 38 -8.27 -0.56 -1.77
N GLN A 39 -7.59 0.57 -1.85
CA GLN A 39 -6.84 0.95 -3.04
C GLN A 39 -5.40 1.28 -2.66
N ILE A 40 -4.44 0.73 -3.42
CA ILE A 40 -3.02 0.98 -3.24
C ILE A 40 -2.45 1.48 -4.55
N GLU A 41 -1.94 2.69 -4.51
CA GLU A 41 -1.47 3.42 -5.68
C GLU A 41 -0.05 3.93 -5.44
N VAL A 42 0.73 4.02 -6.52
CA VAL A 42 2.06 4.62 -6.55
C VAL A 42 1.97 5.93 -7.30
N PHE A 43 2.58 6.98 -6.74
CA PHE A 43 2.65 8.31 -7.30
C PHE A 43 4.12 8.74 -7.47
N ASP A 44 4.40 9.58 -8.47
CA ASP A 44 5.67 10.29 -8.56
C ASP A 44 5.68 11.55 -7.66
N VAL A 45 6.83 12.22 -7.57
CA VAL A 45 6.97 13.46 -6.78
C VAL A 45 6.10 14.63 -7.27
N ARG A 46 5.56 14.53 -8.48
CA ARG A 46 4.65 15.54 -9.06
C ARG A 46 3.19 15.21 -8.75
N GLY A 47 2.92 14.14 -8.00
CA GLY A 47 1.58 13.68 -7.68
C GLY A 47 0.88 12.95 -8.82
N ARG A 48 1.59 12.60 -9.90
CA ARG A 48 1.01 11.81 -11.00
C ARG A 48 1.02 10.33 -10.61
N ARG A 49 -0.11 9.66 -10.80
CA ARG A 49 -0.21 8.22 -10.59
C ARG A 49 0.65 7.47 -11.60
N VAL A 50 1.51 6.62 -11.06
CA VAL A 50 2.43 5.76 -11.80
C VAL A 50 1.82 4.39 -12.03
N ARG A 51 1.19 3.82 -10.98
CA ARG A 51 0.59 2.49 -11.03
C ARG A 51 -0.41 2.27 -9.90
N THR A 52 -1.52 1.60 -10.19
CA THR A 52 -2.37 0.96 -9.19
C THR A 52 -1.85 -0.45 -8.93
N ILE A 53 -1.46 -0.75 -7.69
CA ILE A 53 -0.96 -2.06 -7.27
C ILE A 53 -2.13 -2.97 -6.87
N PHE A 54 -3.16 -2.39 -6.26
CA PHE A 54 -4.31 -3.11 -5.74
C PHE A 54 -5.54 -2.18 -5.74
N ASP A 55 -6.69 -2.70 -6.15
CA ASP A 55 -7.97 -1.99 -6.16
C ASP A 55 -9.09 -3.02 -6.04
N ASP A 56 -9.27 -3.53 -4.83
CA ASP A 56 -10.26 -4.56 -4.52
C ASP A 56 -10.60 -4.54 -3.02
N THR A 57 -11.33 -5.53 -2.55
CA THR A 57 -11.68 -5.70 -1.15
C THR A 57 -10.53 -6.33 -0.35
N LEU A 58 -10.22 -5.75 0.81
CA LEU A 58 -9.22 -6.24 1.77
C LEU A 58 -9.88 -6.70 3.06
N ASN A 59 -9.30 -7.76 3.63
CA ASN A 59 -9.60 -8.23 4.97
C ASN A 59 -8.69 -7.53 5.99
N TYR A 60 -9.17 -7.43 7.23
CA TYR A 60 -8.35 -6.97 8.35
C TYR A 60 -7.10 -7.83 8.53
N GLY A 61 -5.96 -7.18 8.79
CA GLY A 61 -4.69 -7.86 9.04
C GLY A 61 -3.50 -7.21 8.34
N THR A 62 -2.39 -7.94 8.29
CA THR A 62 -1.20 -7.50 7.54
C THR A 62 -1.32 -7.99 6.10
N SER A 63 -1.50 -7.05 5.18
CA SER A 63 -1.46 -7.33 3.74
C SER A 63 -0.10 -6.90 3.18
N GLN A 64 0.49 -7.76 2.36
CA GLN A 64 1.79 -7.49 1.73
C GLN A 64 1.58 -7.26 0.25
N PHE A 65 2.03 -6.12 -0.23
CA PHE A 65 1.98 -5.73 -1.62
C PHE A 65 3.39 -5.55 -2.14
N ARG A 66 3.55 -5.65 -3.45
CA ARG A 66 4.87 -5.60 -4.09
C ARG A 66 4.79 -4.73 -5.32
N TRP A 67 5.77 -3.84 -5.44
CA TRP A 67 5.96 -3.06 -6.64
C TRP A 67 7.34 -3.33 -7.23
N ASP A 68 7.33 -3.77 -8.49
CA ASP A 68 8.50 -4.07 -9.33
C ASP A 68 9.17 -2.79 -9.89
N GLY A 69 8.55 -1.62 -9.66
CA GLY A 69 8.96 -0.35 -10.24
C GLY A 69 8.66 -0.21 -11.72
N ARG A 70 7.52 -0.75 -12.16
CA ARG A 70 6.94 -0.50 -13.47
C ARG A 70 5.70 0.39 -13.36
N ASP A 71 5.44 1.16 -14.42
CA ASP A 71 4.21 1.95 -14.57
C ASP A 71 3.01 1.08 -15.00
N GLU A 72 1.83 1.69 -15.17
CA GLU A 72 0.61 1.00 -15.66
C GLU A 72 0.79 0.34 -17.03
N SER A 73 1.71 0.84 -17.87
CA SER A 73 2.03 0.26 -19.18
C SER A 73 3.10 -0.84 -19.14
N GLY A 74 3.57 -1.21 -17.95
CA GLY A 74 4.61 -2.21 -17.75
C GLY A 74 6.03 -1.73 -18.06
N ARG A 75 6.23 -0.42 -18.27
CA ARG A 75 7.56 0.17 -18.51
C ARG A 75 8.26 0.42 -17.19
N ASP A 76 9.57 0.19 -17.15
CA ASP A 76 10.38 0.51 -15.97
C ASP A 76 10.36 2.01 -15.70
N VAL A 77 10.02 2.37 -14.47
CA VAL A 77 10.28 3.72 -13.98
C VAL A 77 11.74 3.82 -13.55
N GLY A 78 12.38 4.93 -13.89
CA GLY A 78 13.78 5.20 -13.55
C GLY A 78 14.02 5.37 -12.06
N THR A 79 15.28 5.63 -11.70
CA THR A 79 15.69 6.04 -10.36
C THR A 79 14.91 7.29 -9.94
N GLY A 80 14.35 7.30 -8.73
CA GLY A 80 13.55 8.41 -8.26
C GLY A 80 12.86 8.16 -6.92
N ILE A 81 12.21 9.21 -6.44
CA ILE A 81 11.34 9.16 -5.26
C ILE A 81 9.91 8.94 -5.74
N PHE A 82 9.22 8.03 -5.08
CA PHE A 82 7.82 7.71 -5.32
C PHE A 82 7.06 7.71 -3.99
N PHE A 83 5.75 7.86 -4.06
CA PHE A 83 4.89 7.82 -2.90
C PHE A 83 3.87 6.71 -3.09
N LEU A 84 3.83 5.77 -2.15
CA LEU A 84 2.75 4.81 -2.06
C LEU A 84 1.64 5.38 -1.20
N ARG A 85 0.42 5.38 -1.74
CA ARG A 85 -0.80 5.76 -1.01
C ARG A 85 -1.67 4.52 -0.87
N ALA A 86 -2.02 4.20 0.36
CA ALA A 86 -3.03 3.20 0.69
C ALA A 86 -4.28 3.91 1.21
N SER A 87 -5.38 3.75 0.48
CA SER A 87 -6.71 4.27 0.84
C SER A 87 -7.57 3.09 1.24
N ILE A 88 -8.19 3.15 2.42
CA ILE A 88 -9.07 2.10 2.92
C ILE A 88 -10.37 2.78 3.33
N GLU A 89 -11.48 2.16 2.98
CA GLU A 89 -12.80 2.64 3.37
C GLU A 89 -12.88 2.88 4.89
N ASN A 90 -13.39 4.03 5.29
CA ASN A 90 -13.49 4.47 6.69
C ASN A 90 -12.15 4.64 7.45
N GLN A 91 -11.01 4.75 6.75
CA GLN A 91 -9.72 5.10 7.35
C GLN A 91 -9.06 6.28 6.63
N ALA A 92 -8.24 7.03 7.36
CA ALA A 92 -7.40 8.06 6.74
C ALA A 92 -6.38 7.39 5.79
N PRO A 93 -6.15 7.96 4.59
CA PRO A 93 -5.19 7.39 3.66
C PRO A 93 -3.79 7.46 4.26
N ILE A 94 -3.05 6.36 4.13
CA ILE A 94 -1.68 6.26 4.62
C ILE A 94 -0.74 6.44 3.44
N THR A 95 0.24 7.33 3.57
CA THR A 95 1.26 7.53 2.55
C THR A 95 2.63 7.10 3.06
N THR A 96 3.43 6.47 2.21
CA THR A 96 4.81 6.09 2.50
C THR A 96 5.72 6.43 1.34
N LYS A 97 6.87 7.04 1.64
CA LYS A 97 7.89 7.37 0.65
C LYS A 97 8.65 6.10 0.26
N LEU A 98 8.81 5.91 -1.05
CA LEU A 98 9.63 4.87 -1.67
C LEU A 98 10.78 5.55 -2.42
N THR A 99 11.96 4.94 -2.37
CA THR A 99 13.10 5.38 -3.19
C THR A 99 13.50 4.20 -4.06
N ARG A 100 13.45 4.39 -5.38
CA ARG A 100 13.96 3.42 -6.35
C ARG A 100 15.32 3.89 -6.82
N ILE A 101 16.30 3.01 -6.75
CA ILE A 101 17.64 3.20 -7.30
C ILE A 101 17.88 2.01 -8.24
N LYS A 102 18.29 2.30 -9.47
CA LYS A 102 18.69 1.30 -10.46
C LYS A 102 20.17 0.97 -10.32
#